data_AF-A0A5D2G0R9-F1
#
_entry.id   AF-A0A5D2G0R9-F1
#
_cell.length_a   1.000
_cell.length_b   1.000
_cell.length_c   1.000
_cell.angle_alpha   90.00
_cell.angle_beta   90.00
_cell.angle_gamma   90.00
#
_symmetry.space_group_name_H-M   'P 1'
#
loop_
_entity.id
_entity.type
_entity.pdbx_description
1 polymer ?
#
loop_
_entity_poly.entity_id
_entity_poly.type
_entity_poly.pdbx_seq_one_letter_code
_entity_poly.pdbx_strand_id
1 'polypeptide(L)' 'MDVGEFIVPVPYIKQVKAVIRRLLLSTLDDPNRKLSTAISMVVAAIAVYDWPESWPDLLPFLLKLIGD' A
#
# COMPACT_ATOMS: atom_id res chain seq x y z
N MET A 1 18.34 -32.56 -1.75
CA MET A 1 18.90 -31.23 -1.48
C MET A 1 17.71 -30.31 -1.31
N ASP A 2 17.24 -30.19 -0.07
CA ASP A 2 16.15 -29.28 0.30
C ASP A 2 16.51 -27.87 -0.15
N VAL A 3 15.70 -27.31 -1.04
CA VAL A 3 15.69 -25.89 -1.32
C VAL A 3 15.19 -25.21 -0.05
N GLY A 4 16.14 -24.82 0.80
CA GLY A 4 15.85 -24.16 2.06
C GLY A 4 14.89 -23.01 1.82
N GLU A 5 13.69 -23.14 2.37
CA GLU A 5 12.66 -22.12 2.37
C GLU A 5 13.29 -20.85 2.95
N PHE A 6 13.48 -19.82 2.11
CA PHE A 6 14.04 -18.55 2.55
C PHE A 6 13.01 -17.90 3.48
N ILE A 7 13.07 -18.24 4.76
CA ILE A 7 12.20 -17.69 5.81
C ILE A 7 12.59 -16.22 5.95
N VAL A 8 11.91 -15.35 5.21
CA VAL A 8 12.07 -13.91 5.36
C VAL A 8 11.50 -13.55 6.73
N PRO A 9 12.29 -12.93 7.64
CA PRO A 9 11.79 -12.62 8.97
C PRO A 9 10.56 -11.71 8.86
N VAL A 10 9.47 -12.06 9.55
CA VAL A 10 8.19 -11.32 9.54
C VAL A 10 8.35 -9.80 9.72
N PRO A 11 9.28 -9.28 10.57
CA PRO A 11 9.54 -7.84 10.69
C PRO A 11 10.03 -7.18 9.38
N TYR A 12 10.75 -7.89 8.53
CA TYR A 12 11.21 -7.38 7.23
C TYR A 12 10.05 -7.26 6.24
N ILE A 13 9.17 -8.26 6.17
CA ILE A 13 7.99 -8.22 5.29
C ILE A 13 7.04 -7.07 5.68
N LYS A 14 6.86 -6.81 6.98
CA LYS A 14 6.07 -5.66 7.45
C LYS A 14 6.66 -4.33 7.00
N GLN A 15 7.98 -4.17 7.05
CA GLN A 15 8.66 -2.96 6.58
C GLN A 15 8.53 -2.76 5.07
N VAL A 16 8.72 -3.82 4.27
CA VAL A 16 8.55 -3.77 2.81
C VAL A 16 7.13 -3.37 2.43
N LYS A 17 6.11 -3.96 3.08
CA LYS A 17 4.71 -3.58 2.86
C LYS A 17 4.45 -2.11 3.21
N ALA A 18 5.02 -1.61 4.29
CA ALA A 18 4.88 -0.20 4.67
C ALA A 18 5.48 0.76 3.63
N VAL A 19 6.64 0.42 3.05
CA VAL A 19 7.26 1.21 1.97
C VAL A 19 6.39 1.22 0.72
N ILE A 20 5.90 0.05 0.29
CA ILE A 20 5.03 -0.06 -0.90
C ILE A 20 3.77 0.78 -0.74
N ARG A 21 3.10 0.68 0.43
CA ARG A 21 1.89 1.46 0.73
C ARG A 21 2.12 2.97 0.64
N ARG A 22 3.25 3.46 1.17
CA ARG A 22 3.61 4.90 1.07
C ARG A 22 3.85 5.33 -0.37
N LEU A 23 4.55 4.50 -1.16
CA LEU A 23 4.79 4.77 -2.58
C LEU A 23 3.46 4.85 -3.36
N LEU A 24 2.55 3.90 -3.14
CA LEU A 24 1.23 3.90 -3.78
C LEU A 24 0.41 5.15 -3.43
N LEU A 25 0.44 5.59 -2.17
CA LEU A 25 -0.27 6.82 -1.78
C LEU A 25 0.33 8.06 -2.43
N SER A 26 1.66 8.14 -2.55
CA SER A 26 2.34 9.27 -3.19
C SER A 26 2.01 9.41 -4.69
N THR A 27 1.59 8.33 -5.35
CA THR A 27 1.25 8.32 -6.79
C THR A 27 -0.26 8.40 -7.04
N LEU A 28 -1.09 8.50 -6.00
CA LEU A 28 -2.54 8.56 -6.16
C LEU A 28 -3.01 9.85 -6.84
N ASP A 29 -2.30 10.95 -6.60
CA ASP A 29 -2.54 12.28 -7.16
C ASP A 29 -1.78 12.53 -8.48
N ASP A 30 -1.45 11.46 -9.21
CA ASP A 30 -0.74 11.58 -10.47
C ASP A 30 -1.62 12.29 -11.54
N PRO A 31 -1.08 13.26 -12.30
CA PRO A 31 -1.82 13.95 -13.36
C PRO A 31 -2.30 12.99 -14.47
N ASN A 32 -1.65 11.83 -14.64
CA ASN A 32 -2.10 10.79 -15.54
C ASN A 32 -3.24 9.97 -14.92
N ARG A 33 -4.46 10.25 -15.35
CA ARG A 33 -5.69 9.56 -14.90
C ARG A 33 -5.64 8.04 -15.04
N LYS A 34 -4.95 7.49 -16.05
CA LYS A 34 -4.84 6.03 -16.21
C LYS A 34 -3.99 5.41 -15.09
N LEU A 35 -2.91 6.11 -14.72
CA LEU A 35 -2.05 5.68 -13.63
C LEU A 35 -2.77 5.82 -12.29
N SER A 36 -3.39 6.97 -12.02
CA SER A 36 -4.18 7.21 -10.81
C SER A 36 -5.27 6.14 -10.62
N THR A 37 -6.03 5.77 -11.66
CA THR A 37 -7.03 4.69 -11.58
C THR A 37 -6.40 3.33 -11.26
N ALA A 38 -5.30 2.96 -11.92
CA ALA A 38 -4.62 1.69 -11.65
C ALA A 38 -4.08 1.63 -10.22
N ILE A 39 -3.46 2.71 -9.75
CA ILE A 39 -2.97 2.83 -8.37
C ILE A 39 -4.13 2.76 -7.38
N SER A 40 -5.25 3.43 -7.67
CA SER A 40 -6.45 3.39 -6.82
C SER A 40 -6.99 1.97 -6.68
N MET A 41 -7.03 1.19 -7.76
CA MET A 41 -7.40 -0.22 -7.73
C MET A 41 -6.44 -1.06 -6.87
N VAL A 42 -5.13 -0.85 -6.99
CA VAL A 42 -4.13 -1.56 -6.18
C VAL A 42 -4.29 -1.21 -4.70
N VAL A 43 -4.45 0.08 -4.37
CA VAL A 43 -4.69 0.53 -2.99
C VAL A 43 -5.96 -0.10 -2.43
N ALA A 44 -7.06 -0.12 -3.20
CA ALA A 44 -8.31 -0.75 -2.79
C ALA A 44 -8.14 -2.26 -2.53
N ALA A 45 -7.44 -2.97 -3.43
CA ALA A 45 -7.19 -4.40 -3.26
C ALA A 45 -6.36 -4.74 -2.01
N ILE A 46 -5.38 -3.89 -1.68
CA ILE A 46 -4.56 -4.05 -0.47
C ILE A 46 -5.38 -3.69 0.78
N ALA A 47 -6.16 -2.62 0.73
CA ALA A 47 -6.96 -2.12 1.84
C ALA A 47 -7.97 -3.17 2.36
N VAL A 48 -8.50 -4.04 1.48
CA VAL A 48 -9.39 -5.16 1.87
C VAL A 48 -8.78 -6.04 2.97
N TYR A 49 -7.46 -6.21 2.98
CA TYR A 49 -6.78 -7.10 3.93
C TYR A 49 -5.99 -6.36 5.01
N ASP A 50 -5.45 -5.20 4.68
CA ASP A 50 -4.50 -4.50 5.53
C ASP A 50 -5.15 -3.37 6.36
N TRP A 51 -6.36 -2.92 6.02
CA TRP A 51 -7.07 -1.87 6.75
C TRP A 51 -8.15 -2.47 7.67
N PRO A 52 -8.32 -1.96 8.92
CA PRO A 52 -7.63 -0.84 9.54
C PRO A 52 -6.35 -1.18 10.34
N GLU A 53 -6.15 -2.41 10.80
CA GLU A 53 -5.13 -2.73 11.81
C GLU A 53 -3.69 -2.62 11.30
N SER A 54 -3.45 -2.98 10.02
CA SER A 54 -2.11 -3.00 9.43
C SER A 54 -1.79 -1.75 8.60
N TRP A 55 -2.78 -0.90 8.33
CA TRP A 55 -2.64 0.31 7.51
C TRP A 55 -3.58 1.46 7.97
N PRO A 56 -3.51 1.89 9.24
CA PRO A 56 -4.45 2.87 9.79
C PRO A 56 -4.38 4.25 9.10
N ASP A 57 -3.22 4.61 8.55
CA ASP A 57 -2.97 5.91 7.91
C ASP A 57 -3.70 6.12 6.58
N LEU A 58 -4.29 5.06 5.99
CA LEU A 58 -4.94 5.13 4.68
C LEU A 58 -6.12 6.11 4.66
N LEU A 59 -7.04 5.99 5.62
CA LEU A 59 -8.25 6.83 5.66
C LEU A 59 -7.92 8.32 5.89
N PRO A 60 -7.06 8.70 6.87
CA PRO A 60 -6.59 10.07 7.02
C PRO A 60 -5.95 10.65 5.74
N PHE A 61 -5.17 9.84 5.02
CA PHE A 61 -4.58 10.26 3.75
C PHE A 61 -5.63 10.56 2.68
N LEU A 62 -6.60 9.65 2.48
CA LEU A 62 -7.66 9.83 1.49
C LEU A 62 -8.54 11.04 1.81
N LEU A 63 -8.86 11.26 3.09
CA LEU A 63 -9.63 12.44 3.52
C LEU A 63 -8.89 13.74 3.22
N LYS A 64 -7.57 13.78 3.46
CA LYS A 64 -6.75 14.93 3.07
C LYS A 64 -6.79 15.15 1.56
N LEU A 65 -6.63 14.09 0.78
CA LEU A 65 -6.62 14.18 -0.69
C LEU A 65 -7.94 14.70 -1.29
N ILE A 66 -9.08 14.42 -0.65
CA ILE A 66 -10.40 14.93 -1.09
C ILE A 66 -10.65 16.36 -0.59
N GLY A 67 -10.02 16.75 0.52
CA GLY A 67 -10.16 18.07 1.12
C GLY A 67 -9.22 19.13 0.55
N ASP A 68 -8.14 18.72 -0.10
CA ASP A 68 -7.22 19.57 -0.88
C ASP A 68 -7.80 19.86 -2.28
#